data_AF-A0A2M7MTW1-F1
#
_entry.id   AF-A0A2M7MTW1-F1
#
_cell.length_a   1.000
_cell.length_b   1.000
_cell.length_c   1.000
_cell.angle_alpha   90.00
_cell.angle_beta   90.00
_cell.angle_gamma   90.00
#
_symmetry.space_group_name_H-M   'P 1'
#
loop_
_entity.id
_entity.type
_entity.pdbx_description
1 polymer ?
#
loop_
_entity_poly.entity_id
_entity_poly.type
_entity_poly.pdbx_seq_one_letter_code
_entity_poly.pdbx_strand_id
1 'polypeptide(L)'
;MRFTLVGLILLLATPAWGVDLPPDASVSGGKTMAAKVIVNSGRLAWTPYKRDLGRWLTLSYQDRRATPEPTPFEMKAPTNGDAARGKALAWQWCITCHTLPGDDWPGTVGGPMAKYKQFKHPDALVFQQIFDARIFNPNTVMPAYGTFGLLAEQDIRDLVAYLQNLE
;
A
#
# COMPACT_ATOMS: atom_id res chain seq x y z
N MET A 1 -69.70 -28.38 -3.75
CA MET A 1 -68.88 -27.72 -2.70
C MET A 1 -67.61 -27.18 -3.35
N ARG A 2 -67.39 -25.86 -3.35
CA ARG A 2 -66.16 -25.22 -3.83
C ARG A 2 -65.24 -25.01 -2.63
N PHE A 3 -64.08 -25.66 -2.61
CA PHE A 3 -63.03 -25.41 -1.62
C PHE A 3 -62.07 -24.35 -2.17
N THR A 4 -62.06 -23.17 -1.57
CA THR A 4 -61.13 -22.10 -1.88
C THR A 4 -59.84 -22.37 -1.11
N LEU A 5 -58.77 -22.78 -1.80
CA LEU A 5 -57.44 -22.95 -1.21
C LEU A 5 -56.82 -21.55 -1.07
N VAL A 6 -56.73 -21.03 0.16
CA VAL A 6 -55.98 -19.79 0.44
C VAL A 6 -54.51 -20.16 0.56
N GLY A 7 -53.75 -19.93 -0.51
CA GLY A 7 -52.30 -20.10 -0.52
C GLY A 7 -51.62 -19.04 0.33
N LEU A 8 -51.01 -19.46 1.44
CA LEU A 8 -50.14 -18.62 2.26
C LEU A 8 -48.84 -18.38 1.48
N ILE A 9 -48.75 -17.23 0.80
CA ILE A 9 -47.51 -16.78 0.18
C ILE A 9 -46.59 -16.30 1.31
N LEU A 10 -45.65 -17.15 1.70
CA LEU A 10 -44.55 -16.78 2.58
C LEU A 10 -43.58 -15.91 1.76
N LEU A 11 -43.77 -14.59 1.82
CA LEU A 11 -42.80 -13.62 1.33
C LEU A 11 -41.55 -13.69 2.21
N LEU A 12 -40.62 -14.58 1.84
CA LEU A 12 -39.24 -14.49 2.29
C LEU A 12 -38.67 -13.21 1.69
N ALA A 13 -38.71 -12.12 2.45
CA ALA A 13 -37.95 -10.92 2.14
C ALA A 13 -36.48 -11.33 2.14
N THR A 14 -35.92 -11.60 0.97
CA THR A 14 -34.48 -11.78 0.83
C THR A 14 -33.85 -10.46 1.26
N PRO A 15 -33.03 -10.44 2.32
CA PRO A 15 -32.29 -9.25 2.67
C PRO A 15 -31.45 -8.85 1.45
N ALA A 16 -31.74 -7.69 0.86
CA ALA A 16 -30.92 -7.09 -0.18
C ALA A 16 -29.63 -6.55 0.46
N TRP A 17 -28.81 -7.46 1.00
CA TRP A 17 -27.52 -7.12 1.59
C TRP A 17 -26.49 -7.14 0.46
N GLY A 18 -26.07 -5.95 0.03
CA GLY A 18 -24.74 -5.69 -0.54
C GLY A 18 -24.18 -6.66 -1.59
N VAL A 19 -24.98 -7.12 -2.56
CA VAL A 19 -24.55 -8.08 -3.60
C VAL A 19 -23.43 -7.58 -4.52
N ASP A 20 -23.09 -6.29 -4.47
CA ASP A 20 -22.10 -5.68 -5.35
C ASP A 20 -20.77 -5.38 -4.64
N LEU A 21 -20.52 -5.76 -3.38
CA LEU A 21 -19.17 -5.63 -2.78
C LEU A 21 -18.38 -6.95 -2.93
N PRO A 22 -17.16 -6.94 -3.49
CA PRO A 22 -16.32 -8.13 -3.51
C PRO A 22 -15.99 -8.52 -2.07
N PRO A 23 -15.74 -9.82 -1.81
CA PRO A 23 -15.17 -10.23 -0.54
C PRO A 23 -13.89 -9.43 -0.30
N ASP A 24 -13.56 -9.21 0.96
CA ASP A 24 -12.26 -8.64 1.34
C ASP A 24 -11.14 -9.35 0.54
N ALA A 25 -10.15 -8.58 0.07
CA ALA A 25 -8.99 -9.13 -0.64
C ALA A 25 -8.27 -10.18 0.21
N SER A 26 -8.37 -10.09 1.55
CA SER A 26 -7.89 -11.11 2.48
C SER A 26 -8.65 -12.45 2.40
N VAL A 27 -9.89 -12.45 1.91
CA VAL A 27 -10.79 -13.61 1.83
C VAL A 27 -10.84 -14.22 0.43
N SER A 28 -10.88 -13.38 -0.62
CA SER A 28 -11.00 -13.85 -2.02
C SER A 28 -9.67 -14.22 -2.66
N GLY A 29 -8.55 -13.73 -2.12
CA GLY A 29 -7.23 -13.85 -2.74
C GLY A 29 -7.11 -13.03 -4.03
N GLY A 30 -5.87 -12.71 -4.42
CA GLY A 30 -5.59 -11.90 -5.61
C GLY A 30 -5.43 -10.40 -5.33
N LYS A 31 -5.35 -9.61 -6.40
CA LYS A 31 -5.13 -8.16 -6.31
C LYS A 31 -6.34 -7.47 -5.68
N THR A 32 -6.10 -6.48 -4.84
CA THR A 32 -7.15 -5.57 -4.35
C THR A 32 -7.97 -5.03 -5.52
N MET A 33 -9.29 -4.97 -5.35
CA MET A 33 -10.21 -4.46 -6.36
C MET A 33 -10.56 -3.00 -6.06
N ALA A 34 -10.65 -2.18 -7.10
CA ALA A 34 -11.12 -0.81 -7.03
C ALA A 34 -12.53 -0.70 -7.60
N ALA A 35 -13.38 0.03 -6.88
CA ALA A 35 -14.72 0.35 -7.35
C ALA A 35 -14.65 1.29 -8.56
N LYS A 36 -15.32 0.92 -9.65
CA LYS A 36 -15.57 1.74 -10.82
C LYS A 36 -17.05 2.05 -10.88
N VAL A 37 -17.39 3.34 -10.75
CA VAL A 37 -18.78 3.80 -10.81
C VAL A 37 -19.34 3.53 -12.19
N ILE A 38 -20.49 2.85 -12.25
CA ILE A 38 -21.30 2.75 -13.47
C ILE A 38 -22.33 3.88 -13.38
N VAL A 39 -22.19 4.86 -14.26
CA VAL A 39 -22.99 6.10 -14.23
C VAL A 39 -24.48 5.79 -14.37
N ASN A 40 -25.30 6.41 -13.53
CA ASN A 40 -26.77 6.30 -13.50
C ASN A 40 -27.34 4.89 -13.27
N SER A 41 -26.53 3.90 -12.88
CA SER A 41 -27.03 2.54 -12.67
C SER A 41 -27.29 2.20 -11.20
N GLY A 42 -26.77 2.98 -10.26
CA GLY A 42 -26.75 2.62 -8.84
C GLY A 42 -25.86 1.40 -8.53
N ARG A 43 -24.93 1.05 -9.43
CA ARG A 43 -24.07 -0.15 -9.32
C ARG A 43 -22.60 0.19 -9.47
N LEU A 44 -21.75 -0.71 -8.97
CA LEU A 44 -20.30 -0.65 -9.10
C LEU A 44 -19.80 -1.80 -10.00
N ALA A 45 -18.86 -1.48 -10.88
CA ALA A 45 -17.96 -2.45 -11.49
C ALA A 45 -16.69 -2.57 -10.65
N TRP A 46 -16.00 -3.71 -10.73
CA TRP A 46 -14.76 -3.94 -10.00
C TRP A 46 -13.62 -4.17 -10.98
N THR A 47 -12.59 -3.36 -10.86
CA THR A 47 -11.37 -3.49 -11.67
C THR A 47 -10.18 -3.73 -10.75
N PRO A 48 -9.17 -4.52 -11.16
CA PRO A 48 -7.96 -4.67 -10.37
C PRO A 48 -7.34 -3.31 -10.05
N TYR A 49 -6.96 -3.10 -8.79
CA TYR A 49 -6.25 -1.90 -8.40
C TYR A 49 -4.90 -1.82 -9.11
N LYS A 50 -4.47 -0.58 -9.38
CA LYS A 50 -3.23 -0.30 -10.12
C LYS A 50 -1.99 -0.92 -9.48
N ARG A 51 -1.99 -1.13 -8.16
CA ARG A 51 -0.91 -1.78 -7.40
C ARG A 51 -1.41 -3.11 -6.83
N ASP A 52 -0.52 -4.08 -6.74
CA ASP A 52 -0.81 -5.32 -6.03
C ASP A 52 -0.60 -5.09 -4.53
N LEU A 53 -1.71 -4.93 -3.80
CA LEU A 53 -1.68 -4.81 -2.33
C LEU A 53 -2.02 -6.15 -1.66
N GLY A 54 -1.94 -7.27 -2.38
CA GLY A 54 -2.24 -8.59 -1.84
C GLY A 54 -1.32 -8.99 -0.68
N ARG A 55 -0.13 -8.40 -0.56
CA ARG A 55 0.77 -8.58 0.59
C ARG A 55 0.47 -7.64 1.77
N TRP A 56 -0.33 -6.60 1.55
CA TRP A 56 -0.71 -5.67 2.60
C TRP A 56 -1.77 -6.31 3.49
N LEU A 57 -1.51 -6.29 4.80
CA LEU A 57 -2.50 -6.72 5.78
C LEU A 57 -3.61 -5.67 5.88
N THR A 58 -4.84 -6.13 5.87
CA THR A 58 -6.01 -5.27 6.07
C THR A 58 -6.29 -5.14 7.57
N LEU A 59 -6.97 -4.07 7.96
CA LEU A 59 -7.47 -3.90 9.34
C LEU A 59 -8.75 -4.75 9.62
N SER A 60 -9.08 -5.67 8.71
CA SER A 60 -10.27 -6.51 8.82
C SER A 60 -10.09 -7.57 9.89
N TYR A 61 -11.11 -7.80 10.72
CA TYR A 61 -11.15 -8.94 11.64
C TYR A 61 -11.10 -10.31 10.93
N GLN A 62 -11.40 -10.32 9.63
CA GLN A 62 -11.36 -11.52 8.79
C GLN A 62 -9.97 -11.80 8.23
N ASP A 63 -9.07 -10.82 8.27
CA ASP A 63 -7.70 -11.01 7.85
C ASP A 63 -6.90 -11.74 8.93
N ARG A 64 -6.69 -13.04 8.72
CA ARG A 64 -5.96 -13.92 9.64
C ARG A 64 -4.50 -14.13 9.23
N ARG A 65 -4.01 -13.40 8.23
CA ARG A 65 -2.65 -13.55 7.72
C ARG A 65 -1.65 -13.03 8.75
N ALA A 66 -0.54 -13.74 8.90
CA ALA A 66 0.52 -13.29 9.78
C ALA A 66 1.22 -12.05 9.22
N THR A 67 1.68 -11.18 10.11
CA THR A 67 2.58 -10.08 9.76
C THR A 67 3.86 -10.65 9.16
N PRO A 68 4.26 -10.23 7.95
CA PRO A 68 5.55 -10.60 7.39
C PRO A 68 6.71 -10.22 8.32
N GLU A 69 7.58 -11.19 8.57
CA GLU A 69 8.77 -11.00 9.40
C GLU A 69 9.74 -9.97 8.77
N PRO A 70 10.53 -9.26 9.58
CA PRO A 70 11.58 -8.36 9.09
C PRO A 70 12.51 -9.08 8.11
N THR A 71 12.64 -8.54 6.90
CA THR A 71 13.39 -9.21 5.82
C THR A 71 14.61 -8.40 5.41
N PRO A 72 15.84 -8.93 5.56
CA PRO A 72 17.01 -8.33 4.96
C PRO A 72 16.97 -8.50 3.43
N PHE A 73 17.39 -7.48 2.71
CA PHE A 73 17.48 -7.48 1.26
C PHE A 73 18.87 -7.02 0.83
N GLU A 74 19.59 -7.90 0.14
CA GLU A 74 20.89 -7.57 -0.42
C GLU A 74 20.70 -6.86 -1.78
N MET A 75 20.72 -5.53 -1.76
CA MET A 75 20.72 -4.76 -3.00
C MET A 75 22.09 -4.84 -3.68
N LYS A 76 22.13 -5.44 -4.87
CA LYS A 76 23.34 -5.43 -5.71
C LYS A 76 23.56 -4.04 -6.33
N ALA A 77 24.81 -3.59 -6.27
CA ALA A 77 25.28 -2.40 -6.97
C ALA A 77 25.40 -2.64 -8.49
N PRO A 78 25.36 -1.59 -9.32
CA PRO A 78 24.99 -0.21 -8.96
C PRO A 78 23.48 -0.06 -8.69
N THR A 79 23.10 1.00 -8.00
CA THR A 79 21.69 1.25 -7.61
C THR A 79 20.76 1.31 -8.81
N ASN A 80 21.20 1.89 -9.93
CA ASN A 80 20.42 2.00 -11.19
C ASN A 80 19.01 2.60 -11.00
N GLY A 81 18.90 3.64 -10.16
CA GLY A 81 17.65 4.36 -9.94
C GLY A 81 17.55 5.67 -10.72
N ASP A 82 16.33 6.10 -11.01
CA ASP A 82 15.99 7.40 -11.58
C ASP A 82 15.58 8.39 -10.48
N ALA A 83 16.40 9.42 -10.25
CA ALA A 83 16.17 10.40 -9.19
C ALA A 83 14.89 11.25 -9.40
N ALA A 84 14.46 11.49 -10.64
CA ALA A 84 13.24 12.24 -10.91
C ALA A 84 11.99 11.40 -10.57
N ARG A 85 12.01 10.10 -10.92
CA ARG A 85 10.98 9.16 -10.46
C ARG A 85 11.00 9.01 -8.94
N GLY A 86 12.19 8.93 -8.34
CA GLY A 86 12.39 8.88 -6.90
C GLY A 86 11.78 10.08 -6.18
N LYS A 87 11.97 11.30 -6.71
CA LYS A 87 11.30 12.50 -6.18
C LYS A 87 9.78 12.35 -6.19
N ALA A 88 9.19 11.93 -7.31
CA ALA A 88 7.75 11.77 -7.41
C ALA A 88 7.19 10.71 -6.43
N LEU A 89 7.97 9.66 -6.15
CA LEU A 89 7.64 8.66 -5.13
C LEU A 89 7.79 9.21 -3.71
N ALA A 90 8.84 9.98 -3.42
CA ALA A 90 9.06 10.57 -2.11
C ALA A 90 7.91 11.50 -1.71
N TRP A 91 7.38 12.25 -2.66
CA TRP A 91 6.20 13.12 -2.49
C TRP A 91 4.88 12.34 -2.26
N GLN A 92 4.84 11.04 -2.54
CA GLN A 92 3.66 10.20 -2.28
C GLN A 92 3.78 9.43 -0.96
N TRP A 93 4.99 9.00 -0.60
CA TRP A 93 5.19 8.01 0.46
C TRP A 93 5.99 8.52 1.65
N CYS A 94 6.91 9.48 1.44
CA CYS A 94 7.85 9.93 2.46
C CYS A 94 7.41 11.24 3.12
N ILE A 95 6.77 12.13 2.35
CA ILE A 95 6.42 13.51 2.74
C ILE A 95 5.56 13.59 4.01
N THR A 96 4.68 12.61 4.23
CA THR A 96 3.79 12.55 5.40
C THR A 96 4.55 12.44 6.71
N CYS A 97 5.76 11.88 6.70
CA CYS A 97 6.57 11.67 7.89
C CYS A 97 7.87 12.48 7.89
N HIS A 98 8.41 12.79 6.72
CA HIS A 98 9.69 13.45 6.55
C HIS A 98 9.52 14.80 5.87
N THR A 99 10.28 15.79 6.34
CA THR A 99 10.40 17.08 5.65
C THR A 99 11.20 16.91 4.36
N LEU A 100 10.59 17.23 3.22
CA LEU A 100 11.25 17.27 1.91
C LEU A 100 11.46 18.71 1.44
N PRO A 101 12.50 19.01 0.63
CA PRO A 101 12.68 20.35 0.09
C PRO A 101 11.50 20.82 -0.78
N GLY A 102 10.97 22.00 -0.47
CA GLY A 102 9.82 22.60 -1.16
C GLY A 102 8.46 22.08 -0.67
N ASP A 103 8.43 21.35 0.45
CA ASP A 103 7.19 20.91 1.09
C ASP A 103 6.59 22.01 1.98
N ASP A 104 5.35 22.39 1.69
CA ASP A 104 4.61 23.39 2.47
C ASP A 104 4.01 22.81 3.77
N TRP A 105 3.92 21.48 3.89
CA TRP A 105 3.27 20.77 5.01
C TRP A 105 4.10 19.59 5.51
N PRO A 106 5.31 19.84 6.03
CA PRO A 106 6.27 18.79 6.31
C PRO A 106 5.90 17.89 7.47
N GLY A 107 6.07 16.58 7.26
CA GLY A 107 6.07 15.60 8.33
C GLY A 107 7.26 15.79 9.28
N THR A 108 7.04 15.55 10.57
CA THR A 108 8.04 15.73 11.64
C THR A 108 8.41 14.44 12.37
N VAL A 109 7.78 13.31 12.03
CA VAL A 109 7.99 12.01 12.70
C VAL A 109 9.34 11.39 12.32
N GLY A 110 9.70 11.44 11.04
CA GLY A 110 10.88 10.77 10.48
C GLY A 110 12.14 11.63 10.40
N GLY A 111 12.08 12.88 10.87
CA GLY A 111 13.17 13.84 10.73
C GLY A 111 13.34 14.41 9.30
N PRO A 112 14.11 15.50 9.15
CA PRO A 112 14.27 16.19 7.88
C PRO A 112 15.19 15.43 6.92
N MET A 113 14.85 15.45 5.63
CA MET A 113 15.66 14.82 4.56
C MET A 113 16.47 15.83 3.74
N ALA A 114 16.37 17.13 4.02
CA ALA A 114 17.23 18.13 3.38
C ALA A 114 18.70 17.77 3.59
N LYS A 115 19.53 17.95 2.55
CA LYS A 115 20.98 17.65 2.59
C LYS A 115 21.36 16.20 2.88
N TYR A 116 20.45 15.26 2.63
CA TYR A 116 20.68 13.84 2.93
C TYR A 116 22.01 13.30 2.35
N LYS A 117 22.40 13.76 1.15
CA LYS A 117 23.65 13.34 0.50
C LYS A 117 24.91 13.58 1.37
N GLN A 118 24.87 14.58 2.26
CA GLN A 118 26.00 14.91 3.14
C GLN A 118 26.36 13.79 4.11
N PHE A 119 25.39 12.91 4.45
CA PHE A 119 25.62 11.77 5.32
C PHE A 119 26.41 10.65 4.67
N LYS A 120 26.50 10.61 3.33
CA LYS A 120 27.29 9.64 2.55
C LYS A 120 27.03 8.18 2.93
N HIS A 121 25.77 7.85 3.25
CA HIS A 121 25.38 6.48 3.52
C HIS A 121 25.58 5.61 2.27
N PRO A 122 26.04 4.35 2.40
CA PRO A 122 26.09 3.42 1.28
C PRO A 122 24.68 3.17 0.73
N ASP A 123 24.53 3.12 -0.59
CA ASP A 123 23.21 2.93 -1.24
C ASP A 123 22.48 1.68 -0.75
N ALA A 124 23.20 0.58 -0.49
CA ALA A 124 22.60 -0.65 0.04
C ALA A 124 21.98 -0.46 1.43
N LEU A 125 22.56 0.41 2.26
CA LEU A 125 22.01 0.73 3.59
C LEU A 125 20.75 1.59 3.47
N VAL A 126 20.77 2.58 2.57
CA VAL A 126 19.58 3.41 2.28
C VAL A 126 18.46 2.56 1.69
N PHE A 127 18.80 1.64 0.77
CA PHE A 127 17.87 0.68 0.21
C PHE A 127 17.24 -0.17 1.31
N GLN A 128 18.05 -0.77 2.19
CA GLN A 128 17.54 -1.60 3.29
C GLN A 128 16.64 -0.79 4.23
N GLN A 129 16.99 0.47 4.53
CA GLN A 129 16.18 1.34 5.37
C GLN A 129 14.77 1.56 4.78
N ILE A 130 14.67 1.71 3.46
CA ILE A 130 13.39 1.88 2.76
C ILE A 130 12.67 0.53 2.58
N PHE A 131 13.41 -0.54 2.28
CA PHE A 131 12.86 -1.87 2.05
C PHE A 131 12.22 -2.43 3.33
N ASP A 132 12.97 -2.43 4.43
CA ASP A 132 12.52 -2.86 5.75
C ASP A 132 13.40 -2.27 6.86
N ALA A 133 12.98 -1.14 7.42
CA ALA A 133 13.66 -0.46 8.52
C ALA A 133 13.71 -1.28 9.82
N ARG A 134 12.87 -2.32 9.96
CA ARG A 134 12.81 -3.14 11.19
C ARG A 134 14.09 -3.93 11.44
N ILE A 135 14.88 -4.15 10.39
CA ILE A 135 16.22 -4.75 10.47
C ILE A 135 17.15 -3.91 11.35
N PHE A 136 17.02 -2.58 11.32
CA PHE A 136 17.85 -1.69 12.14
C PHE A 136 17.17 -1.29 13.45
N ASN A 137 15.85 -1.09 13.41
CA ASN A 137 15.06 -0.74 14.58
C ASN A 137 13.72 -1.50 14.55
N PRO A 138 13.57 -2.58 15.33
CA PRO A 138 12.32 -3.36 15.39
C PRO A 138 11.08 -2.55 15.78
N ASN A 139 11.27 -1.40 16.46
CA ASN A 139 10.19 -0.52 16.92
C ASN A 139 9.99 0.70 16.01
N THR A 140 10.55 0.69 14.81
CA THR A 140 10.37 1.79 13.84
C THR A 140 8.91 1.91 13.41
N VAL A 141 8.46 3.16 13.23
CA VAL A 141 7.16 3.47 12.62
C VAL A 141 7.26 3.64 11.11
N MET A 142 8.48 3.65 10.55
CA MET A 142 8.70 3.72 9.10
C MET A 142 8.16 2.43 8.45
N PRO A 143 7.26 2.52 7.45
CA PRO A 143 6.70 1.33 6.82
C PRO A 143 7.78 0.48 6.14
N ALA A 144 7.67 -0.85 6.27
CA ALA A 144 8.53 -1.80 5.55
C ALA A 144 8.05 -1.96 4.10
N TYR A 145 8.33 -0.96 3.26
CA TYR A 145 7.74 -0.82 1.92
C TYR A 145 7.98 -2.04 1.03
N GLY A 146 9.17 -2.62 1.07
CA GLY A 146 9.54 -3.78 0.25
C GLY A 146 8.92 -5.07 0.78
N THR A 147 9.02 -5.32 2.08
CA THR A 147 8.50 -6.55 2.71
C THR A 147 6.98 -6.68 2.52
N PHE A 148 6.23 -5.58 2.66
CA PHE A 148 4.79 -5.57 2.42
C PHE A 148 4.39 -5.38 0.94
N GLY A 149 5.35 -5.24 0.02
CA GLY A 149 5.08 -5.07 -1.41
C GLY A 149 4.40 -3.76 -1.78
N LEU A 150 4.52 -2.71 -0.96
CA LEU A 150 3.99 -1.38 -1.27
C LEU A 150 4.73 -0.71 -2.42
N LEU A 151 6.04 -0.95 -2.50
CA LEU A 151 6.93 -0.45 -3.55
C LEU A 151 7.65 -1.62 -4.22
N ALA A 152 7.78 -1.56 -5.54
CA ALA A 152 8.63 -2.50 -6.26
C ALA A 152 10.10 -2.21 -5.96
N GLU A 153 10.99 -3.19 -6.17
CA GLU A 153 12.43 -3.00 -5.98
C GLU A 153 12.96 -1.79 -6.76
N GLN A 154 12.51 -1.60 -8.00
CA GLN A 154 12.93 -0.46 -8.82
C GLN A 154 12.45 0.89 -8.23
N ASP A 155 11.25 0.96 -7.67
CA ASP A 155 10.76 2.18 -7.03
C ASP A 155 11.63 2.56 -5.82
N ILE A 156 12.11 1.56 -5.07
CA ILE A 156 13.04 1.77 -3.96
C ILE A 156 14.41 2.22 -4.48
N ARG A 157 14.92 1.64 -5.57
CA ARG A 157 16.16 2.09 -6.23
C ARG A 157 16.07 3.56 -6.67
N ASP A 158 14.92 3.98 -7.21
CA ASP A 158 14.68 5.36 -7.61
C ASP A 158 14.66 6.30 -6.40
N LEU A 159 14.02 5.90 -5.29
CA LEU A 159 14.06 6.65 -4.02
C LEU A 159 15.49 6.81 -3.49
N VAL A 160 16.30 5.75 -3.52
CA VAL A 160 17.71 5.81 -3.15
C VAL A 160 18.45 6.81 -4.04
N ALA A 161 18.27 6.73 -5.36
CA ALA A 161 18.90 7.67 -6.30
C ALA A 161 18.49 9.13 -6.06
N TYR A 162 17.23 9.38 -5.66
CA TYR A 162 16.78 10.71 -5.28
C TYR A 162 17.47 11.21 -4.00
N LEU A 163 17.47 10.40 -2.94
CA LEU A 163 18.08 10.77 -1.65
C LEU A 163 19.59 11.02 -1.77
N GLN A 164 20.29 10.22 -2.57
CA GLN A 164 21.73 10.38 -2.82
C GLN A 164 22.07 11.62 -3.68
N ASN A 165 21.08 12.32 -4.21
CA ASN A 165 21.22 13.58 -4.93
C ASN A 165 20.55 14.76 -4.20
N LEU A 166 20.12 14.57 -2.95
CA LEU A 166 19.43 15.59 -2.18
C LEU A 166 20.42 16.43 -1.37
N GLU A 167 20.62 17.68 -1.81
CA GLU A 167 21.58 18.66 -1.27
C GLU A 167 21.04 19.53 -0.12
#